data_AF-A0A3S4ZJM2-F1
#
_entry.id   AF-A0A3S4ZJM2-F1
#
_cell.length_a   1.000
_cell.length_b   1.000
_cell.length_c   1.000
_cell.angle_alpha   90.00
_cell.angle_beta   90.00
_cell.angle_gamma   90.00
#
_symmetry.space_group_name_H-M   'P 1'
#
loop_
_entity.id
_entity.type
_entity.pdbx_description
1 polymer ?
#
loop_
_entity_poly.entity_id
_entity_poly.type
_entity_poly.pdbx_seq_one_letter_code
_entity_poly.pdbx_strand_id
1 'polypeptide(L)'
;MKKVIPIILFTVSAILLSACGRKEELYEIPNLSQYKTDYVGDSSNVINIVSGQEYQEGYSYDSIQIQSETKPYGLTVFLKVEPSAVKIEDELQVNADMTFDLIGNLETLDYKIADSKEIIASYER
;
A
#
# COMPACT_ATOMS: atom_id res chain seq x y z
N MET A 1 13.94 -16.14 -81.25
CA MET A 1 13.30 -14.83 -81.01
C MET A 1 11.83 -15.03 -80.72
N LYS A 2 11.36 -14.64 -79.53
CA LYS A 2 10.12 -13.89 -79.26
C LYS A 2 10.03 -13.69 -77.73
N LYS A 3 10.06 -12.42 -77.34
CA LYS A 3 9.97 -11.89 -75.98
C LYS A 3 8.49 -11.78 -75.60
N VAL A 4 8.15 -11.95 -74.31
CA VAL A 4 7.12 -11.22 -73.51
C VAL A 4 7.21 -11.75 -72.06
N ILE A 5 7.93 -11.08 -71.15
CA ILE A 5 7.53 -10.06 -70.15
C ILE A 5 6.81 -10.65 -68.89
N PRO A 6 7.26 -10.31 -67.66
CA PRO A 6 6.95 -11.03 -66.42
C PRO A 6 5.74 -10.45 -65.66
N ILE A 7 5.04 -11.27 -64.87
CA ILE A 7 4.01 -10.82 -63.94
C ILE A 7 4.46 -11.10 -62.51
N ILE A 8 4.63 -9.98 -61.81
CA ILE A 8 4.89 -9.80 -60.40
C ILE A 8 3.72 -10.37 -59.58
N LEU A 9 4.00 -11.17 -58.56
CA LEU A 9 3.12 -11.27 -57.40
C LEU A 9 3.95 -11.18 -56.12
N PHE A 10 4.04 -9.94 -55.64
CA PHE A 10 4.46 -9.57 -54.30
C PHE A 10 3.46 -10.15 -53.30
N THR A 11 3.88 -11.12 -52.48
CA THR A 11 3.19 -11.40 -51.21
C THR A 11 4.20 -11.27 -50.08
N VAL A 12 4.52 -10.02 -49.76
CA VAL A 12 5.19 -9.67 -48.51
C VAL A 12 4.20 -9.98 -47.40
N SER A 13 4.34 -11.16 -46.80
CA SER A 13 3.64 -11.52 -45.57
C SER A 13 4.31 -10.76 -44.42
N ALA A 14 3.91 -9.50 -44.24
CA ALA A 14 4.20 -8.75 -43.03
C ALA A 14 3.26 -9.28 -41.93
N ILE A 15 3.70 -10.31 -41.22
CA ILE A 15 3.07 -10.72 -39.97
C ILE A 15 3.40 -9.61 -38.97
N LEU A 16 2.51 -8.62 -38.89
CA LEU A 16 2.51 -7.66 -37.79
C LEU A 16 2.19 -8.46 -36.53
N LEU A 17 3.21 -8.77 -35.74
CA LEU A 17 3.03 -9.12 -34.34
C LEU A 17 2.46 -7.88 -33.66
N SER A 18 1.13 -7.79 -33.66
CA SER A 18 0.38 -6.93 -32.77
C SER A 18 0.59 -7.45 -31.36
N ALA A 19 1.78 -7.20 -30.79
CA ALA A 19 1.94 -7.14 -29.35
C ALA A 19 1.09 -5.96 -28.89
N CYS A 20 -0.21 -6.21 -28.76
CA CYS A 20 -1.12 -5.36 -28.05
C CYS A 20 -0.56 -5.34 -26.62
N GLY A 21 0.23 -4.31 -26.33
CA GLY A 21 0.76 -4.05 -25.01
C GLY A 21 -0.42 -3.94 -24.07
N ARG A 22 -0.71 -5.05 -23.38
CA ARG A 22 -1.45 -5.00 -22.13
C ARG A 22 -0.54 -4.19 -21.22
N LYS A 23 -0.92 -2.92 -20.99
CA LYS A 23 -0.46 -2.20 -19.82
C LYS A 23 -1.00 -3.00 -18.63
N GLU A 24 -0.18 -3.90 -18.11
CA GLU A 24 -0.26 -4.18 -16.67
C GLU A 24 0.01 -2.83 -16.02
N GLU A 25 -1.04 -2.17 -15.54
CA GLU A 25 -0.87 -1.27 -14.41
C GLU A 25 -0.40 -2.18 -13.28
N LEU A 26 0.92 -2.38 -13.21
CA LEU A 26 1.58 -2.95 -12.07
C LEU A 26 1.24 -1.99 -10.93
N TYR A 27 0.27 -2.35 -10.08
CA TYR A 27 -0.06 -1.58 -8.89
C TYR A 27 1.27 -1.32 -8.16
N GLU A 28 1.74 -0.07 -8.20
CA GLU A 28 3.00 0.28 -7.58
C GLU A 28 2.79 0.21 -6.07
N ILE A 29 3.29 -0.87 -5.44
CA ILE A 29 3.32 -0.98 -3.99
C ILE A 29 4.10 0.23 -3.47
N PRO A 30 3.52 1.07 -2.59
CA PRO A 30 4.22 2.22 -2.05
C PRO A 30 5.55 1.79 -1.43
N ASN A 31 6.66 2.39 -1.85
CA ASN A 31 7.94 2.15 -1.19
C ASN A 31 7.95 2.91 0.16
N LEU A 32 7.43 2.29 1.21
CA LEU A 32 7.29 2.92 2.52
C LEU A 32 8.62 3.20 3.22
N SER A 33 9.71 2.53 2.81
CA SER A 33 11.04 2.73 3.39
C SER A 33 11.57 4.17 3.25
N GLN A 34 11.09 4.91 2.25
CA GLN A 34 11.46 6.31 2.03
C GLN A 34 10.97 7.24 3.14
N TYR A 35 9.94 6.82 3.89
CA TYR A 35 9.34 7.58 4.99
C TYR A 35 9.87 7.16 6.35
N LYS A 36 10.90 6.31 6.42
CA LYS A 36 11.51 5.90 7.67
C LYS A 36 11.91 7.12 8.51
N THR A 37 11.59 7.10 9.80
CA THR A 37 11.89 8.19 10.74
C THR A 37 12.28 7.63 12.10
N ASP A 38 13.14 8.37 12.82
CA ASP A 38 13.56 7.96 14.17
C ASP A 38 12.52 8.34 15.24
N TYR A 39 11.58 9.24 14.92
CA TYR A 39 10.69 9.87 15.89
C TYR A 39 9.22 9.85 15.45
N VAL A 40 8.33 9.28 16.27
CA VAL A 40 6.88 9.21 16.01
C VAL A 40 6.21 10.59 15.89
N GLY A 41 6.82 11.64 16.43
CA GLY A 41 6.33 13.02 16.27
C GLY A 41 6.54 13.60 14.85
N ASP A 42 7.25 12.91 13.97
CA ASP A 42 7.41 13.27 12.56
C ASP A 42 6.13 12.97 11.77
N SER A 43 5.11 13.79 12.00
CA SER A 43 3.75 13.55 11.56
C SER A 43 3.63 13.30 10.05
N SER A 44 4.41 13.99 9.22
CA SER A 44 4.35 13.81 7.77
C SER A 44 4.80 12.41 7.35
N ASN A 45 5.94 11.95 7.90
CA ASN A 45 6.45 10.61 7.61
C ASN A 45 5.57 9.52 8.23
N VAL A 46 5.11 9.70 9.47
CA VAL A 46 4.22 8.75 10.13
C VAL A 46 2.90 8.58 9.37
N ILE A 47 2.28 9.67 8.90
CA ILE A 47 1.06 9.61 8.08
C ILE A 47 1.33 8.82 6.80
N ASN A 48 2.43 9.11 6.09
CA ASN A 48 2.76 8.41 4.85
C ASN A 48 3.01 6.91 5.07
N ILE A 49 3.61 6.52 6.20
CA ILE A 49 3.79 5.11 6.57
C ILE A 49 2.44 4.43 6.69
N VAL A 50 1.56 4.89 7.59
CA VAL A 50 0.34 4.14 7.91
C VAL A 50 -0.77 4.29 6.86
N SER A 51 -0.83 5.42 6.14
CA SER A 51 -1.81 5.60 5.07
C SER A 51 -1.43 4.89 3.77
N GLY A 52 -0.14 4.61 3.57
CA GLY A 52 0.37 3.88 2.41
C GLY A 52 0.43 2.35 2.60
N GLN A 53 0.04 1.83 3.77
CA GLN A 53 -0.09 0.40 4.01
C GLN A 53 -1.35 -0.17 3.35
N GLU A 54 -1.29 -1.44 2.99
CA GLU A 54 -2.48 -2.18 2.56
C GLU A 54 -3.30 -2.60 3.78
N TYR A 55 -4.62 -2.44 3.64
CA TYR A 55 -5.59 -2.90 4.62
C TYR A 55 -6.53 -3.89 3.96
N GLN A 56 -7.05 -4.80 4.78
CA GLN A 56 -7.95 -5.86 4.33
C GLN A 56 -9.27 -5.30 3.81
N GLU A 57 -9.99 -6.10 3.03
CA GLU A 57 -11.24 -5.67 2.42
C GLU A 57 -12.23 -5.18 3.50
N GLY A 58 -12.82 -4.01 3.27
CA GLY A 58 -13.70 -3.36 4.23
C GLY A 58 -12.99 -2.52 5.28
N TYR A 59 -11.65 -2.46 5.29
CA TYR A 59 -10.86 -1.57 6.12
C TYR A 59 -10.12 -0.54 5.27
N SER A 60 -10.05 0.69 5.76
CA SER A 60 -9.19 1.71 5.15
C SER A 60 -8.71 2.71 6.19
N TYR A 61 -7.57 3.33 5.92
CA TYR A 61 -7.03 4.40 6.73
C TYR A 61 -8.01 5.59 6.84
N ASP A 62 -8.17 6.14 8.04
CA ASP A 62 -8.89 7.38 8.29
C ASP A 62 -7.96 8.50 8.77
N SER A 63 -7.36 8.30 9.94
CA SER A 63 -6.61 9.32 10.65
C SER A 63 -5.65 8.70 11.67
N ILE A 64 -4.81 9.53 12.28
CA ILE A 64 -3.93 9.12 13.37
C ILE A 64 -4.07 10.01 14.60
N GLN A 65 -3.63 9.49 15.74
CA GLN A 65 -3.28 10.26 16.93
C GLN A 65 -1.87 9.88 17.36
N ILE A 66 -1.01 10.88 17.53
CA ILE A 66 0.37 10.69 17.98
C ILE A 66 0.45 11.00 19.48
N GLN A 67 1.07 10.12 20.25
CA GLN A 67 1.36 10.32 21.67
C GLN A 67 2.88 10.44 21.87
N SER A 68 3.44 11.62 21.60
CA SER A 68 4.89 11.86 21.63
C SER A 68 5.36 12.78 22.76
N GLU A 69 4.48 13.27 23.63
CA GLU A 69 4.87 14.20 24.69
C GLU A 69 5.67 13.51 25.81
N THR A 70 5.24 12.31 26.20
CA THR A 70 5.86 11.51 27.27
C THR A 70 5.86 10.05 26.89
N LYS A 71 6.83 9.31 27.42
CA LYS A 71 6.88 7.86 27.26
C LYS A 71 5.72 7.15 27.98
N PRO A 72 5.27 5.98 27.49
CA PRO A 72 5.71 5.36 26.24
C PRO A 72 5.22 6.15 25.02
N TYR A 73 6.08 6.27 24.00
CA TYR A 73 5.73 6.96 22.76
C TYR A 73 4.78 6.09 21.92
N GLY A 74 3.61 6.63 21.62
CA GLY A 74 2.52 5.89 21.02
C GLY A 74 2.03 6.45 19.69
N LEU A 75 1.38 5.57 18.95
CA LEU A 75 0.59 5.89 17.76
C LEU A 75 -0.75 5.18 17.84
N THR A 76 -1.83 5.89 17.56
CA THR A 76 -3.14 5.30 17.30
C THR A 76 -3.52 5.53 15.84
N VAL A 77 -3.82 4.47 15.11
CA VAL A 77 -4.34 4.51 13.74
C VAL A 77 -5.85 4.26 13.79
N PHE A 78 -6.62 5.21 13.27
CA PHE A 78 -8.05 5.05 13.11
C PHE A 78 -8.37 4.48 11.73
N LEU A 79 -9.18 3.43 11.70
CA LEU A 79 -9.62 2.77 10.48
C LEU A 79 -11.12 2.99 10.27
N LYS A 80 -11.51 3.31 9.03
CA LYS A 80 -12.89 3.14 8.59
C LYS A 80 -13.14 1.66 8.41
N VAL A 81 -14.30 1.21 8.90
CA VAL A 81 -14.71 -0.19 8.85
C VAL A 81 -16.08 -0.27 8.21
N GLU A 82 -16.16 -0.98 7.09
CA GLU A 82 -17.42 -1.24 6.41
C GLU A 82 -18.28 -2.21 7.25
N PRO A 83 -19.62 -2.07 7.27
CA PRO A 83 -20.50 -2.94 8.07
C PRO A 83 -20.40 -4.44 7.74
N SER A 84 -19.88 -4.77 6.56
CA SER A 84 -19.70 -6.15 6.08
C SER A 84 -18.30 -6.72 6.33
N ALA A 85 -17.39 -5.93 6.89
CA ALA A 85 -16.00 -6.33 7.10
C ALA A 85 -15.89 -7.50 8.09
N VAL A 86 -15.02 -8.46 7.77
CA VAL A 86 -14.66 -9.56 8.68
C VAL A 86 -13.66 -9.04 9.71
N LYS A 87 -13.58 -9.61 10.91
CA LYS A 87 -12.57 -9.20 11.91
C LYS A 87 -11.15 -9.57 11.45
N ILE A 88 -10.18 -8.66 11.66
CA ILE A 88 -8.82 -8.74 11.07
C ILE A 88 -7.67 -8.62 12.09
N GLU A 89 -7.90 -8.89 13.37
CA GLU A 89 -6.92 -8.69 14.46
C GLU A 89 -5.53 -9.29 14.13
N ASP A 90 -5.48 -10.52 13.62
CA ASP A 90 -4.22 -11.20 13.27
C ASP A 90 -3.55 -10.64 12.01
N GLU A 91 -4.30 -9.99 11.13
CA GLU A 91 -3.82 -9.49 9.83
C GLU A 91 -3.16 -8.12 9.96
N LEU A 92 -3.44 -7.38 11.04
CA LEU A 92 -2.83 -6.09 11.34
C LEU A 92 -1.40 -6.20 11.90
N GLN A 93 -0.97 -7.39 12.33
CA GLN A 93 0.38 -7.61 12.85
C GLN A 93 1.46 -7.26 11.81
N VAL A 94 1.23 -7.59 10.53
CA VAL A 94 2.17 -7.27 9.45
C VAL A 94 2.36 -5.76 9.29
N ASN A 95 1.27 -5.00 9.39
CA ASN A 95 1.32 -3.55 9.36
C ASN A 95 2.01 -3.00 10.61
N ALA A 96 1.72 -3.57 11.78
CA ALA A 96 2.34 -3.18 13.03
C ALA A 96 3.86 -3.38 13.03
N ASP A 97 4.33 -4.56 12.63
CA ASP A 97 5.76 -4.90 12.52
C ASP A 97 6.48 -3.91 11.60
N MET A 98 5.91 -3.64 10.43
CA MET A 98 6.44 -2.67 9.49
C MET A 98 6.48 -1.25 10.08
N THR A 99 5.43 -0.84 10.79
CA THR A 99 5.38 0.48 11.43
C THR A 99 6.45 0.62 12.52
N PHE A 100 6.67 -0.40 13.35
CA PHE A 100 7.74 -0.40 14.36
C PHE A 100 9.14 -0.38 13.72
N ASP A 101 9.34 -1.07 12.59
CA ASP A 101 10.61 -1.06 11.85
C ASP A 101 10.92 0.31 11.21
N LEU A 102 9.87 1.04 10.80
CA LEU A 102 9.99 2.33 10.14
C LEU A 102 9.97 3.53 11.08
N ILE A 103 9.51 3.37 12.33
CA ILE A 103 9.45 4.44 13.35
C ILE A 103 10.31 4.06 14.56
N GLY A 104 11.51 4.62 14.65
CA GLY A 104 12.56 4.15 15.55
C GLY A 104 12.21 4.16 17.04
N ASN A 105 11.52 5.19 17.53
CA ASN A 105 11.18 5.35 18.94
C ASN A 105 9.75 4.94 19.31
N LEU A 106 8.98 4.35 18.39
CA LEU A 106 7.62 3.91 18.67
C LEU A 106 7.65 2.75 19.67
N GLU A 107 6.86 2.87 20.74
CA GLU A 107 6.77 1.89 21.82
C GLU A 107 5.39 1.21 21.83
N THR A 108 4.31 1.92 21.47
CA THR A 108 2.95 1.36 21.41
C THR A 108 2.21 1.73 20.12
N LEU A 109 1.40 0.80 19.61
CA LEU A 109 0.59 0.99 18.41
C LEU A 109 -0.82 0.42 18.60
N ASP A 110 -1.81 1.29 18.54
CA ASP A 110 -3.23 0.93 18.61
C ASP A 110 -3.90 1.08 17.24
N TYR A 111 -4.73 0.12 16.86
CA TYR A 111 -5.71 0.25 15.79
C TYR A 111 -7.10 0.39 16.38
N LYS A 112 -7.84 1.42 15.98
CA LYS A 112 -9.19 1.71 16.48
C LYS A 112 -10.16 1.98 15.35
N ILE A 113 -11.43 1.65 15.56
CA ILE A 113 -12.49 2.05 14.65
C ILE A 113 -12.64 3.58 14.71
N ALA A 114 -12.67 4.24 13.55
CA ALA A 114 -12.73 5.70 13.46
C ALA A 114 -13.99 6.26 14.14
N ASP A 115 -15.14 5.62 13.95
CA ASP A 115 -16.43 6.09 14.45
C ASP A 115 -16.65 5.78 15.94
N SER A 116 -16.48 4.52 16.35
CA SER A 116 -16.78 4.08 17.72
C SER A 116 -15.61 4.25 18.69
N LYS A 117 -14.38 4.43 18.18
CA LYS A 117 -13.12 4.41 18.94
C LYS A 117 -12.83 3.09 19.65
N GLU A 118 -13.58 2.03 19.32
CA GLU A 118 -13.33 0.67 19.80
C GLU A 118 -11.97 0.17 19.32
N ILE A 119 -11.25 -0.52 20.20
CA ILE A 119 -9.95 -1.13 19.89
C ILE A 119 -10.19 -2.33 18.98
N ILE A 120 -9.50 -2.33 17.84
CA ILE A 120 -9.40 -3.48 16.94
C ILE A 120 -8.22 -4.34 17.41
N ALA A 121 -7.04 -3.75 17.54
CA ALA A 121 -5.82 -4.43 17.99
C ALA A 121 -4.88 -3.45 18.67
N SER A 122 -4.02 -3.96 19.55
CA SER A 122 -2.99 -3.19 20.24
C SER A 122 -1.69 -3.99 20.27
N TYR A 123 -0.58 -3.33 19.98
CA TYR A 123 0.76 -3.91 19.90
C TYR A 123 1.77 -3.07 20.68
N GLU A 124 2.79 -3.73 21.21
CA GLU A 124 3.91 -3.12 21.95
C GLU A 124 5.21 -3.81 21.51
N ARG A 125 6.34 -3.10 21.51
CA ARG A 125 7.66 -3.67 21.13
C ARG A 125 8.49 -4.13 22.33
#